data_AF-A0A5N7WEV4-F1
#
_entry.id   AF-A0A5N7WEV4-F1
#
_cell.length_a   1.000
_cell.length_b   1.000
_cell.length_c   1.000
_cell.angle_alpha   90.00
_cell.angle_beta   90.00
_cell.angle_gamma   90.00
#
_symmetry.space_group_name_H-M   'P 1'
#
loop_
_entity.id
_entity.type
_entity.pdbx_description
1 polymer ?
#
loop_
_entity_poly.entity_id
_entity_poly.type
_entity_poly.pdbx_seq_one_letter_code
_entity_poly.pdbx_strand_id
1 'polypeptide(L)'
;MKTPLHYLVAARQSEIAELEQISRASSLVASMSELVHALQKERGLSNIFLVSGGAQAQQSLLDHGLHVDQVMGRVCLALEELGARAPGAHGARLFNAIANALQGFEALPLLRRRRNALQLSAEDCTQALIRMIAACLTVVFEAADSACDPDIAKLLVALFHFMQGKELAGQERATGVAAFTAGVGRTERQRHWLHLIESQERCFQVFADFASPSGMERWQQQCGACPDMTVIERLRRLGCTAGDGMALDCSLSSPWFEACSSRLDAMHQIEAFLAEELQAQCLRKLEQAGAALSQQKALLEMQPQPETRAEAAAAFLGATQPAASLPAEGAYGLQLEKSIVLLVQEQSMRLQDMQTEIDKARATLKERKTIERAKGVLMNYRQLSEGEAYKLIRQTAMNQNRRMLDVAEAILATVDLLPGSTNSSL
;
A
#
# COMPACT_ATOMS: atom_id res chain seq x y z
N MET A 1 1.13 42.92 15.72
CA MET A 1 1.11 41.66 16.49
C MET A 1 0.44 40.58 15.65
N LYS A 2 0.92 39.33 15.67
CA LYS A 2 0.27 38.21 14.96
C LYS A 2 -1.08 37.91 15.62
N THR A 3 -2.11 37.72 14.80
CA THR A 3 -3.51 37.52 15.23
C THR A 3 -3.91 36.05 15.10
N PRO A 4 -5.04 35.59 15.67
CA PRO A 4 -5.55 34.24 15.45
C PRO A 4 -5.69 33.88 13.97
N LEU A 5 -6.11 34.84 13.12
CA LEU A 5 -6.15 34.64 11.66
C LEU A 5 -4.77 34.37 11.05
N HIS A 6 -3.68 34.98 11.56
CA HIS A 6 -2.32 34.67 11.08
C HIS A 6 -1.96 33.21 11.38
N TYR A 7 -2.37 32.68 12.54
CA TYR A 7 -2.12 31.29 12.90
C TYR A 7 -3.05 30.31 12.17
N LEU A 8 -4.28 30.70 11.83
CA LEU A 8 -5.17 29.92 10.97
C LEU A 8 -4.61 29.83 9.53
N VAL A 9 -4.13 30.94 8.98
CA VAL A 9 -3.44 30.97 7.68
C VAL A 9 -2.19 30.10 7.72
N ALA A 10 -1.37 30.19 8.77
CA ALA A 10 -0.20 29.35 8.93
C ALA A 10 -0.56 27.86 9.07
N ALA A 11 -1.62 27.52 9.80
CA ALA A 11 -2.11 26.15 9.92
C ALA A 11 -2.54 25.58 8.56
N ARG A 12 -3.26 26.37 7.75
CA ARG A 12 -3.64 25.97 6.37
C ARG A 12 -2.44 25.83 5.45
N GLN A 13 -1.45 26.72 5.56
CA GLN A 13 -0.19 26.57 4.80
C GLN A 13 0.53 25.27 5.17
N SER A 14 0.51 24.89 6.44
CA SER A 14 1.06 23.60 6.90
C SER A 14 0.29 22.41 6.31
N GLU A 15 -1.05 22.44 6.34
CA GLU A 15 -1.90 21.38 5.74
C GLU A 15 -1.66 21.24 4.24
N ILE A 16 -1.49 22.33 3.50
CA ILE A 16 -1.15 22.29 2.06
C ILE A 16 0.22 21.63 1.85
N ALA A 17 1.24 22.00 2.64
CA ALA A 17 2.56 21.40 2.53
C ALA A 17 2.53 19.88 2.82
N GLU A 18 1.73 19.45 3.79
CA GLU A 18 1.49 18.03 4.08
C GLU A 18 0.77 17.33 2.91
N LEU A 19 -0.29 17.92 2.36
CA LEU A 19 -1.01 17.37 1.20
C LEU A 19 -0.12 17.29 -0.05
N GLU A 20 0.79 18.24 -0.27
CA GLU A 20 1.78 18.18 -1.35
C GLU A 20 2.75 17.02 -1.16
N GLN A 21 3.17 16.74 0.08
CA GLN A 21 4.00 15.58 0.40
C GLN A 21 3.24 14.26 0.15
N ILE A 22 1.97 14.20 0.55
CA ILE A 22 1.10 13.05 0.30
C ILE A 22 0.90 12.84 -1.20
N SER A 23 0.68 13.91 -1.97
CA SER A 23 0.55 13.84 -3.43
C SER A 23 1.79 13.24 -4.11
N ARG A 24 3.00 13.65 -3.67
CA ARG A 24 4.26 13.05 -4.12
C ARG A 24 4.36 11.57 -3.74
N ALA A 25 3.99 11.21 -2.50
CA ALA A 25 3.97 9.81 -2.07
C ALA A 25 2.98 8.97 -2.89
N SER A 26 1.79 9.49 -3.19
CA SER A 26 0.78 8.84 -4.04
C SER A 26 1.28 8.64 -5.48
N SER A 27 2.02 9.61 -6.04
CA SER A 27 2.67 9.45 -7.35
C SER A 27 3.73 8.34 -7.35
N LEU A 28 4.54 8.27 -6.28
CA LEU A 28 5.47 7.16 -6.08
C LEU A 28 4.74 5.82 -5.99
N VAL A 29 3.65 5.72 -5.23
CA VAL A 29 2.83 4.51 -5.10
C VAL A 29 2.29 4.07 -6.47
N ALA A 30 1.79 4.99 -7.29
CA ALA A 30 1.31 4.70 -8.64
C ALA A 30 2.45 4.17 -9.55
N SER A 31 3.61 4.83 -9.52
CA SER A 31 4.78 4.40 -10.31
C SER A 31 5.31 3.04 -9.86
N MET A 32 5.34 2.79 -8.55
CA MET A 32 5.75 1.52 -7.97
C MET A 32 4.75 0.41 -8.30
N SER A 33 3.46 0.72 -8.38
CA SER A 33 2.41 -0.21 -8.81
C SER A 33 2.61 -0.69 -10.25
N GLU A 34 2.92 0.24 -11.16
CA GLU A 34 3.27 -0.09 -12.54
C GLU A 34 4.52 -1.00 -12.59
N LEU A 35 5.56 -0.70 -11.80
CA LEU A 35 6.76 -1.53 -11.72
C LEU A 35 6.47 -2.94 -11.19
N VAL A 36 5.64 -3.05 -10.13
CA VAL A 36 5.23 -4.34 -9.58
C VAL A 36 4.51 -5.17 -10.64
N HIS A 37 3.58 -4.58 -11.39
CA HIS A 37 2.92 -5.29 -12.50
C HIS A 37 3.92 -5.74 -13.58
N ALA A 38 4.84 -4.87 -13.98
CA ALA A 38 5.85 -5.19 -14.98
C ALA A 38 6.75 -6.37 -14.51
N LEU A 39 7.17 -6.39 -13.25
CA LEU A 39 7.94 -7.50 -12.66
C LEU A 39 7.11 -8.80 -12.55
N GLN A 40 5.81 -8.71 -12.23
CA GLN A 40 4.90 -9.87 -12.19
C GLN A 40 4.73 -10.52 -13.56
N LYS A 41 4.70 -9.71 -14.62
CA LYS A 41 4.66 -10.18 -16.01
C LYS A 41 6.00 -10.77 -16.44
N GLU A 42 7.12 -10.14 -16.09
CA GLU A 42 8.46 -10.71 -16.32
C GLU A 42 8.63 -12.07 -15.61
N ARG A 43 8.08 -12.23 -14.40
CA ARG A 43 8.05 -13.52 -13.68
C ARG A 43 7.28 -14.59 -14.44
N GLY A 44 6.10 -14.26 -14.97
CA GLY A 44 5.30 -15.19 -15.77
C GLY A 44 6.04 -15.65 -17.03
N LEU A 45 6.60 -14.70 -17.77
CA LEU A 45 7.38 -14.97 -18.99
C LEU A 45 8.66 -15.76 -18.69
N SER A 46 9.36 -15.44 -17.59
CA SER A 46 10.57 -16.15 -17.17
C SER A 46 10.27 -17.61 -16.82
N ASN A 47 9.10 -17.88 -16.23
CA ASN A 47 8.66 -19.23 -15.93
C ASN A 47 8.41 -20.04 -17.23
N ILE A 48 7.68 -19.47 -18.20
CA ILE A 48 7.48 -20.11 -19.52
C ILE A 48 8.83 -20.39 -20.21
N PHE A 49 9.72 -19.40 -20.23
CA PHE A 49 11.04 -19.53 -20.85
C PHE A 49 11.87 -20.64 -20.20
N LEU A 50 11.94 -20.71 -18.87
CA LEU A 50 12.74 -21.71 -18.17
C LEU A 50 12.13 -23.12 -18.26
N VAL A 51 10.80 -23.26 -18.14
CA VAL A 51 10.12 -24.56 -18.25
C VAL A 51 10.20 -25.12 -19.67
N SER A 52 10.20 -24.27 -20.70
CA SER A 52 10.39 -24.67 -22.10
C SER A 52 11.84 -24.90 -22.51
N GLY A 53 12.80 -24.80 -21.57
CA GLY A 53 14.23 -24.93 -21.87
C GLY A 53 14.77 -23.84 -22.81
N GLY A 54 14.12 -22.68 -22.81
CA GLY A 54 14.47 -21.52 -23.65
C GLY A 54 13.76 -21.46 -25.01
N ALA A 55 12.88 -22.40 -25.34
CA ALA A 55 12.23 -22.46 -26.64
C ALA A 55 11.08 -21.45 -26.81
N GLN A 56 10.44 -21.01 -25.71
CA GLN A 56 9.28 -20.12 -25.72
C GLN A 56 9.55 -18.82 -24.95
N ALA A 57 8.78 -17.76 -25.26
CA ALA A 57 8.79 -16.47 -24.58
C ALA A 57 10.11 -15.66 -24.64
N GLN A 58 11.12 -16.09 -25.41
CA GLN A 58 12.40 -15.37 -25.53
C GLN A 58 12.23 -13.94 -26.05
N GLN A 59 11.51 -13.76 -27.18
CA GLN A 59 11.29 -12.43 -27.75
C GLN A 59 10.46 -11.55 -26.81
N SER A 60 9.38 -12.09 -26.26
CA SER A 60 8.54 -11.39 -25.29
C SER A 60 9.31 -10.94 -24.05
N LEU A 61 10.29 -11.73 -23.58
CA LEU A 61 11.17 -11.34 -22.46
C LEU A 61 12.13 -10.21 -22.81
N LEU A 62 12.64 -10.15 -24.05
CA LEU A 62 13.50 -9.06 -24.50
C LEU A 62 12.70 -7.76 -24.59
N ASP A 63 11.55 -7.79 -25.27
CA ASP A 63 10.70 -6.61 -25.46
C ASP A 63 10.15 -6.10 -24.13
N HIS A 64 9.69 -7.02 -23.27
CA HIS A 64 9.17 -6.67 -21.94
C HIS A 64 10.29 -6.23 -20.97
N GLY A 65 11.51 -6.76 -21.12
CA GLY A 65 12.67 -6.34 -20.33
C GLY A 65 12.97 -4.84 -20.49
N LEU A 66 12.88 -4.33 -21.72
CA LEU A 66 13.03 -2.89 -22.00
C LEU A 66 11.95 -2.05 -21.31
N HIS A 67 10.71 -2.53 -21.32
CA HIS A 67 9.61 -1.85 -20.63
C HIS A 67 9.83 -1.81 -19.11
N VAL A 68 10.27 -2.92 -18.51
CA VAL A 68 10.62 -2.95 -17.08
C VAL A 68 11.72 -1.95 -16.76
N ASP A 69 12.75 -1.85 -17.60
CA ASP A 69 13.86 -0.90 -17.39
C ASP A 69 13.40 0.56 -17.47
N GLN A 70 12.48 0.88 -18.40
CA GLN A 70 11.87 2.21 -18.51
C GLN A 70 11.04 2.57 -17.27
N VAL A 71 10.20 1.64 -16.79
CA VAL A 71 9.37 1.85 -15.59
C VAL A 71 10.26 2.00 -14.36
N MET A 72 11.28 1.15 -14.22
CA MET A 72 12.25 1.20 -13.13
C MET A 72 13.02 2.53 -13.12
N GLY A 73 13.41 3.06 -14.29
CA GLY A 73 14.02 4.38 -14.40
C GLY A 73 13.11 5.51 -13.89
N ARG A 74 11.81 5.48 -14.22
CA ARG A 74 10.82 6.44 -13.68
C ARG A 74 10.70 6.35 -12.16
N VAL A 75 10.68 5.13 -11.61
CA VAL A 75 10.63 4.92 -10.15
C VAL A 75 11.88 5.48 -9.48
N CYS A 76 13.07 5.23 -10.02
CA CYS A 76 14.32 5.77 -9.46
C CYS A 76 14.31 7.31 -9.41
N LEU A 77 13.87 7.98 -10.49
CA LEU A 77 13.72 9.44 -10.51
C LEU A 77 12.73 9.94 -9.44
N ALA A 78 11.57 9.28 -9.31
CA ALA A 78 10.59 9.63 -8.28
C ALA A 78 11.13 9.45 -6.84
N LEU A 79 11.98 8.43 -6.63
CA LEU A 79 12.63 8.19 -5.34
C LEU A 79 13.68 9.26 -5.00
N GLU A 80 14.45 9.73 -6.00
CA GLU A 80 15.42 10.82 -5.83
C GLU A 80 14.73 12.13 -5.42
N GLU A 81 13.61 12.47 -6.06
CA GLU A 81 12.81 13.64 -5.71
C GLU A 81 12.25 13.58 -4.29
N LEU A 82 11.90 12.38 -3.82
CA LEU A 82 11.35 12.16 -2.48
C LEU A 82 12.42 12.22 -1.39
N GLY A 83 13.64 11.75 -1.68
CA GLY A 83 14.74 11.66 -0.72
C GLY A 83 15.28 13.00 -0.22
N ALA A 84 15.02 14.10 -0.92
CA ALA A 84 15.50 15.43 -0.52
C ALA A 84 14.71 16.08 0.64
N ARG A 85 13.54 15.54 1.05
CA ARG A 85 12.57 16.30 1.87
C ARG A 85 11.75 15.50 2.92
N ALA A 86 12.26 14.44 3.53
CA ALA A 86 11.53 13.73 4.60
C ALA A 86 12.02 14.10 6.01
N PRO A 87 11.43 15.09 6.72
CA PRO A 87 11.71 15.29 8.13
C PRO A 87 10.95 14.27 9.00
N GLY A 88 11.65 13.59 9.92
CA GLY A 88 11.05 12.84 11.04
C GLY A 88 11.33 11.32 11.08
N ALA A 89 10.90 10.67 12.17
CA ALA A 89 11.15 9.25 12.48
C ALA A 89 10.61 8.25 11.44
N HIS A 90 9.60 8.64 10.65
CA HIS A 90 9.05 7.82 9.56
C HIS A 90 10.02 7.70 8.37
N GLY A 91 10.91 8.68 8.17
CA GLY A 91 11.88 8.70 7.08
C GLY A 91 12.84 7.51 7.12
N ALA A 92 13.35 7.13 8.30
CA ALA A 92 14.34 6.05 8.41
C ALA A 92 13.81 4.69 7.92
N ARG A 93 12.53 4.37 8.19
CA ARG A 93 11.92 3.11 7.73
C ARG A 93 11.71 3.12 6.22
N LEU A 94 11.17 4.22 5.70
CA LEU A 94 10.99 4.41 4.27
C LEU A 94 12.33 4.32 3.52
N PHE A 95 13.38 4.99 4.00
CA PHE A 95 14.71 4.93 3.40
C PHE A 95 15.33 3.54 3.43
N ASN A 96 15.14 2.77 4.51
CA ASN A 96 15.57 1.37 4.55
C ASN A 96 14.80 0.51 3.52
N ALA A 97 13.48 0.70 3.40
CA ALA A 97 12.70 -0.01 2.39
C ALA A 97 13.14 0.35 0.97
N ILE A 98 13.41 1.64 0.71
CA ILE A 98 13.92 2.12 -0.57
C ILE A 98 15.29 1.51 -0.86
N ALA A 99 16.22 1.50 0.09
CA ALA A 99 17.54 0.91 -0.08
C ALA A 99 17.46 -0.59 -0.44
N ASN A 100 16.58 -1.34 0.23
CA ASN A 100 16.34 -2.75 -0.09
C ASN A 100 15.75 -2.95 -1.50
N ALA A 101 14.82 -2.10 -1.93
CA ALA A 101 14.26 -2.15 -3.27
C ALA A 101 15.32 -1.84 -4.34
N LEU A 102 16.12 -0.78 -4.14
CA LEU A 102 17.22 -0.40 -5.02
C LEU A 102 18.28 -1.50 -5.14
N GLN A 103 18.63 -2.17 -4.04
CA GLN A 103 19.52 -3.33 -4.07
C GLN A 103 18.97 -4.45 -4.97
N GLY A 104 17.65 -4.68 -4.94
CA GLY A 104 16.97 -5.61 -5.83
C GLY A 104 17.06 -5.19 -7.30
N PHE A 105 16.93 -3.89 -7.59
CA PHE A 105 17.04 -3.34 -8.95
C PHE A 105 18.44 -3.53 -9.52
N GLU A 106 19.48 -3.30 -8.72
CA GLU A 106 20.87 -3.56 -9.10
C GLU A 106 21.15 -5.05 -9.37
N ALA A 107 20.45 -5.95 -8.68
CA ALA A 107 20.59 -7.40 -8.86
C ALA A 107 19.83 -7.95 -10.08
N LEU A 108 18.85 -7.22 -10.61
CA LEU A 108 17.99 -7.67 -11.72
C LEU A 108 18.76 -8.03 -13.00
N PRO A 109 19.76 -7.23 -13.46
CA PRO A 109 20.55 -7.60 -14.64
C PRO A 109 21.29 -8.92 -14.47
N LEU A 110 21.83 -9.20 -13.28
CA LEU A 110 22.50 -10.47 -12.99
C LEU A 110 21.50 -11.64 -13.03
N LEU A 111 20.32 -11.48 -12.44
CA LEU A 111 19.25 -12.47 -12.49
C LEU A 111 18.86 -12.79 -13.94
N ARG A 112 18.65 -11.76 -14.77
CA ARG A 112 18.31 -11.91 -16.20
C ARG A 112 19.42 -12.62 -16.98
N ARG A 113 20.70 -12.29 -16.74
CA ARG A 113 21.84 -12.98 -17.37
C ARG A 113 21.85 -14.47 -17.04
N ARG A 114 21.72 -14.82 -15.76
CA ARG A 114 21.68 -16.22 -15.31
C ARG A 114 20.47 -16.97 -15.86
N ARG A 115 19.29 -16.32 -15.90
CA ARG A 115 18.07 -16.87 -16.52
C ARG A 115 18.30 -17.17 -18.00
N ASN A 116 18.78 -16.18 -18.76
CA ASN A 116 18.99 -16.32 -20.21
C ASN A 116 20.05 -17.39 -20.55
N ALA A 117 21.02 -17.60 -19.66
CA ALA A 117 22.01 -18.67 -19.76
C ALA A 117 21.51 -20.04 -19.26
N LEU A 118 20.24 -20.15 -18.85
CA LEU A 118 19.63 -21.36 -18.26
C LEU A 118 20.38 -21.89 -17.03
N GLN A 119 21.04 -21.00 -16.27
CA GLN A 119 21.78 -21.31 -15.05
C GLN A 119 20.93 -21.22 -13.77
N LEU A 120 19.64 -20.94 -13.91
CA LEU A 120 18.68 -20.83 -12.81
C LEU A 120 17.50 -21.76 -13.06
N SER A 121 17.01 -22.38 -12.00
CA SER A 121 15.74 -23.10 -12.07
C SER A 121 14.55 -22.11 -12.18
N ALA A 122 13.43 -22.59 -12.73
CA ALA A 122 12.20 -21.80 -12.78
C ALA A 122 11.72 -21.37 -11.39
N GLU A 123 11.93 -22.23 -10.38
CA GLU A 123 11.58 -21.97 -8.99
C GLU A 123 12.47 -20.87 -8.39
N ASP A 124 13.79 -20.95 -8.54
CA ASP A 124 14.73 -19.95 -8.03
C ASP A 124 14.50 -18.57 -8.65
N CYS A 125 14.26 -18.53 -9.96
CA CYS A 125 13.95 -17.29 -10.67
C CYS A 125 12.62 -16.68 -10.18
N THR A 126 11.59 -17.52 -9.99
CA THR A 126 10.30 -17.11 -9.45
C THR A 126 10.44 -16.54 -8.04
N GLN A 127 11.19 -17.22 -7.16
CA GLN A 127 11.44 -16.77 -5.79
C GLN A 127 12.23 -15.46 -5.72
N ALA A 128 13.22 -15.28 -6.60
CA ALA A 128 13.96 -14.03 -6.68
C ALA A 128 13.06 -12.84 -7.06
N LEU A 129 12.19 -13.01 -8.06
CA LEU A 129 11.24 -11.97 -8.46
C LEU A 129 10.16 -11.71 -7.40
N ILE A 130 9.70 -12.73 -6.67
CA ILE A 130 8.80 -12.57 -5.52
C ILE A 130 9.45 -11.66 -4.46
N ARG A 131 10.72 -11.91 -4.10
CA ARG A 131 11.44 -11.07 -3.12
C ARG A 131 11.58 -9.62 -3.57
N MET A 132 11.86 -9.39 -4.86
CA MET A 132 11.92 -8.04 -5.42
C MET A 132 10.56 -7.34 -5.37
N ILE A 133 9.49 -8.02 -5.76
CA ILE A 133 8.12 -7.47 -5.69
C ILE A 133 7.74 -7.14 -4.25
N ALA A 134 8.08 -8.00 -3.29
CA ALA A 134 7.85 -7.75 -1.87
C ALA A 134 8.60 -6.50 -1.36
N ALA A 135 9.84 -6.28 -1.82
CA ALA A 135 10.58 -5.06 -1.50
C ALA A 135 9.87 -3.80 -2.05
N CYS A 136 9.39 -3.84 -3.29
CA CYS A 136 8.59 -2.75 -3.87
C CYS A 136 7.30 -2.48 -3.09
N LEU A 137 6.55 -3.54 -2.73
CA LEU A 137 5.33 -3.41 -1.93
C LEU A 137 5.62 -2.85 -0.52
N THR A 138 6.80 -3.14 0.04
CA THR A 138 7.23 -2.56 1.32
C THR A 138 7.44 -1.05 1.20
N VAL A 139 8.00 -0.56 0.09
CA VAL A 139 8.11 0.89 -0.18
C VAL A 139 6.73 1.52 -0.29
N VAL A 140 5.80 0.91 -1.04
CA VAL A 140 4.40 1.37 -1.13
C VAL A 140 3.77 1.49 0.25
N PHE A 141 3.95 0.47 1.09
CA PHE A 141 3.41 0.44 2.43
C PHE A 141 3.97 1.57 3.31
N GLU A 142 5.30 1.74 3.36
CA GLU A 142 5.93 2.80 4.18
C GLU A 142 5.60 4.21 3.65
N ALA A 143 5.44 4.36 2.33
CA ALA A 143 4.96 5.61 1.74
C ALA A 143 3.51 5.90 2.14
N ALA A 144 2.64 4.88 2.13
CA ALA A 144 1.24 5.01 2.51
C ALA A 144 1.03 5.31 4.02
N ASP A 145 1.88 4.74 4.89
CA ASP A 145 1.84 4.96 6.36
C ASP A 145 2.04 6.45 6.72
N SER A 146 2.68 7.23 5.83
CA SER A 146 2.93 8.67 6.04
C SER A 146 1.72 9.58 5.78
N ALA A 147 0.61 9.06 5.23
CA ALA A 147 -0.54 9.88 4.87
C ALA A 147 -1.31 10.39 6.10
N CYS A 148 -1.54 11.71 6.16
CA CYS A 148 -2.23 12.42 7.25
C CYS A 148 -3.65 12.91 6.87
N ASP A 149 -4.21 12.47 5.74
CA ASP A 149 -5.61 12.71 5.38
C ASP A 149 -6.39 11.37 5.37
N PRO A 150 -7.57 11.27 6.03
CA PRO A 150 -8.28 10.01 6.16
C PRO A 150 -8.81 9.44 4.85
N ASP A 151 -9.29 10.30 3.94
CA ASP A 151 -9.86 9.83 2.67
C ASP A 151 -8.74 9.25 1.79
N ILE A 152 -7.60 9.94 1.76
CA ILE A 152 -6.41 9.48 1.05
C ILE A 152 -5.85 8.20 1.71
N ALA A 153 -5.81 8.14 3.04
CA ALA A 153 -5.36 6.94 3.76
C ALA A 153 -6.24 5.72 3.45
N LYS A 154 -7.57 5.86 3.39
CA LYS A 154 -8.48 4.77 3.02
C LYS A 154 -8.22 4.27 1.60
N LEU A 155 -8.07 5.18 0.62
CA LEU A 155 -7.74 4.83 -0.76
C LEU A 155 -6.38 4.13 -0.87
N LEU A 156 -5.37 4.59 -0.12
CA LEU A 156 -4.06 3.94 -0.06
C LEU A 156 -4.13 2.54 0.53
N VAL A 157 -4.90 2.33 1.62
CA VAL A 157 -5.14 1.01 2.22
C VAL A 157 -5.78 0.07 1.21
N ALA A 158 -6.81 0.55 0.51
CA ALA A 158 -7.53 -0.21 -0.51
C ALA A 158 -6.59 -0.60 -1.67
N LEU A 159 -5.87 0.38 -2.23
CA LEU A 159 -4.91 0.14 -3.31
C LEU A 159 -3.83 -0.86 -2.88
N PHE A 160 -3.18 -0.65 -1.72
CA PHE A 160 -2.14 -1.55 -1.23
C PHE A 160 -2.63 -2.99 -1.07
N HIS A 161 -3.80 -3.19 -0.44
CA HIS A 161 -4.34 -4.54 -0.25
C HIS A 161 -4.77 -5.17 -1.58
N PHE A 162 -5.24 -4.38 -2.53
CA PHE A 162 -5.53 -4.85 -3.88
C PHE A 162 -4.25 -5.31 -4.61
N MET A 163 -3.19 -4.50 -4.57
CA MET A 163 -1.87 -4.84 -5.13
C MET A 163 -1.30 -6.13 -4.51
N GLN A 164 -1.44 -6.28 -3.20
CA GLN A 164 -0.99 -7.47 -2.49
C GLN A 164 -1.83 -8.71 -2.82
N GLY A 165 -3.15 -8.56 -2.91
CA GLY A 165 -4.04 -9.63 -3.38
C GLY A 165 -3.70 -10.09 -4.80
N LYS A 166 -3.39 -9.14 -5.70
CA LYS A 166 -2.89 -9.41 -7.06
C LYS A 166 -1.56 -10.17 -7.04
N GLU A 167 -0.62 -9.76 -6.20
CA GLU A 167 0.66 -10.46 -6.06
C GLU A 167 0.46 -11.91 -5.60
N LEU A 168 -0.38 -12.15 -4.60
CA LEU A 168 -0.71 -13.49 -4.12
C LEU A 168 -1.42 -14.33 -5.19
N ALA A 169 -2.28 -13.73 -6.02
CA ALA A 169 -2.87 -14.41 -7.17
C ALA A 169 -1.80 -14.77 -8.24
N GLY A 170 -0.77 -13.93 -8.40
CA GLY A 170 0.38 -14.23 -9.26
C GLY A 170 1.25 -15.37 -8.74
N GLN A 171 1.43 -15.47 -7.42
CA GLN A 171 2.10 -16.62 -6.77
C GLN A 171 1.27 -17.89 -6.86
N GLU A 172 -0.06 -17.77 -6.74
CA GLU A 172 -0.99 -18.88 -6.94
C GLU A 172 -0.88 -19.44 -8.35
N ARG A 173 -0.84 -18.57 -9.36
CA ARG A 173 -0.61 -18.97 -10.76
C ARG A 173 0.66 -19.82 -10.87
N ALA A 174 1.79 -19.33 -10.33
CA ALA A 174 3.07 -20.04 -10.38
C ALA A 174 3.02 -21.40 -9.66
N THR A 175 2.37 -21.44 -8.49
CA THR A 175 2.17 -22.67 -7.70
C THR A 175 1.36 -23.71 -8.47
N GLY A 176 0.28 -23.28 -9.12
CA GLY A 176 -0.56 -24.18 -9.91
C GLY A 176 0.11 -24.69 -11.17
N VAL A 177 0.87 -23.84 -11.89
CA VAL A 177 1.71 -24.28 -13.03
C VAL A 177 2.70 -25.35 -12.59
N ALA A 178 3.41 -25.12 -11.47
CA ALA A 178 4.35 -26.10 -10.94
C ALA A 178 3.66 -27.40 -10.50
N ALA A 179 2.44 -27.33 -9.96
CA ALA A 179 1.65 -28.50 -9.56
C ALA A 179 1.23 -29.34 -10.77
N PHE A 180 0.61 -28.72 -11.77
CA PHE A 180 0.14 -29.44 -12.96
C PHE A 180 1.32 -29.95 -13.80
N THR A 181 2.39 -29.17 -13.96
CA THR A 181 3.59 -29.62 -14.71
C THR A 181 4.26 -30.83 -14.05
N ALA A 182 4.28 -30.88 -12.72
CA ALA A 182 4.84 -32.03 -12.00
C ALA A 182 3.99 -33.31 -12.13
N GLY A 183 2.70 -33.19 -12.49
CA GLY A 183 1.79 -34.32 -12.69
C GLY A 183 1.42 -35.11 -11.42
N VAL A 184 1.89 -34.67 -10.25
CA VAL A 184 1.63 -35.33 -8.96
C VAL A 184 1.30 -34.31 -7.87
N GLY A 185 0.27 -34.64 -7.08
CA GLY A 185 -0.08 -33.94 -5.86
C GLY A 185 0.98 -34.14 -4.78
N ARG A 186 1.29 -33.06 -4.04
CA ARG A 186 2.14 -33.08 -2.84
C ARG A 186 1.46 -32.28 -1.74
N THR A 187 1.41 -32.83 -0.54
CA THR A 187 0.71 -32.20 0.60
C THR A 187 1.28 -30.82 0.96
N GLU A 188 2.60 -30.63 0.85
CA GLU A 188 3.24 -29.34 1.13
C GLU A 188 2.73 -28.24 0.18
N ARG A 189 2.74 -28.53 -1.13
CA ARG A 189 2.27 -27.63 -2.18
C ARG A 189 0.77 -27.37 -2.08
N GLN A 190 -0.03 -28.40 -1.80
CA GLN A 190 -1.47 -28.28 -1.53
C GLN A 190 -1.74 -27.30 -0.38
N ARG A 191 -1.02 -27.43 0.75
CA ARG A 191 -1.16 -26.52 1.90
C ARG A 191 -0.70 -25.10 1.55
N HIS A 192 0.36 -24.95 0.77
CA HIS A 192 0.83 -23.64 0.31
C HIS A 192 -0.23 -22.96 -0.58
N TRP A 193 -0.81 -23.69 -1.51
CA TRP A 193 -1.86 -23.18 -2.40
C TRP A 193 -3.11 -22.73 -1.62
N LEU A 194 -3.60 -23.56 -0.70
CA LEU A 194 -4.73 -23.18 0.19
C LEU A 194 -4.44 -21.89 0.97
N HIS A 195 -3.21 -21.76 1.47
CA HIS A 195 -2.77 -20.55 2.17
C HIS A 195 -2.78 -19.32 1.26
N LEU A 196 -2.35 -19.44 0.00
CA LEU A 196 -2.40 -18.34 -0.97
C LEU A 196 -3.83 -17.90 -1.27
N ILE A 197 -4.77 -18.85 -1.42
CA ILE A 197 -6.19 -18.55 -1.67
C ILE A 197 -6.78 -17.78 -0.47
N GLU A 198 -6.58 -18.30 0.74
CA GLU A 198 -7.10 -17.64 1.95
C GLU A 198 -6.48 -16.26 2.16
N SER A 199 -5.18 -16.10 1.86
CA SER A 199 -4.50 -14.81 1.99
C SER A 199 -4.99 -13.79 0.95
N GLN A 200 -5.32 -14.23 -0.27
CA GLN A 200 -5.99 -13.40 -1.26
C GLN A 200 -7.35 -12.91 -0.77
N GLU A 201 -8.19 -13.82 -0.26
CA GLU A 201 -9.52 -13.49 0.26
C GLU A 201 -9.45 -12.41 1.35
N ARG A 202 -8.51 -12.54 2.30
CA ARG A 202 -8.29 -11.51 3.32
C ARG A 202 -7.86 -10.17 2.73
N CYS A 203 -6.96 -10.16 1.75
CA CYS A 203 -6.56 -8.92 1.09
C CYS A 203 -7.75 -8.27 0.37
N PHE A 204 -8.56 -9.03 -0.36
CA PHE A 204 -9.73 -8.48 -1.06
C PHE A 204 -10.85 -8.06 -0.11
N GLN A 205 -10.99 -8.69 1.06
CA GLN A 205 -11.91 -8.23 2.09
C GLN A 205 -11.51 -6.85 2.62
N VAL A 206 -10.24 -6.67 3.00
CA VAL A 206 -9.76 -5.35 3.46
C VAL A 206 -9.86 -4.32 2.33
N PHE A 207 -9.57 -4.70 1.08
CA PHE A 207 -9.85 -3.82 -0.06
C PHE A 207 -11.33 -3.41 -0.10
N ALA A 208 -12.27 -4.36 -0.02
CA ALA A 208 -13.70 -4.07 -0.08
C ALA A 208 -14.19 -3.18 1.07
N ASP A 209 -13.60 -3.32 2.26
CA ASP A 209 -13.95 -2.51 3.44
C ASP A 209 -13.51 -1.03 3.30
N PHE A 210 -12.49 -0.75 2.48
CA PHE A 210 -11.87 0.57 2.33
C PHE A 210 -12.03 1.20 0.94
N ALA A 211 -12.45 0.42 -0.06
CA ALA A 211 -12.59 0.88 -1.43
C ALA A 211 -13.70 1.93 -1.57
N SER A 212 -13.53 2.83 -2.54
CA SER A 212 -14.60 3.74 -2.94
C SER A 212 -15.77 2.97 -3.57
N PRO A 213 -16.98 3.54 -3.59
CA PRO A 213 -18.12 2.93 -4.28
C PRO A 213 -17.83 2.63 -5.76
N SER A 214 -17.14 3.56 -6.45
CA SER A 214 -16.75 3.41 -7.86
C SER A 214 -15.71 2.30 -8.05
N GLY A 215 -14.73 2.18 -7.15
CA GLY A 215 -13.75 1.10 -7.16
C GLY A 215 -14.41 -0.27 -6.93
N MET A 216 -15.36 -0.35 -5.99
CA MET A 216 -16.08 -1.58 -5.71
C MET A 216 -17.01 -2.00 -6.85
N GLU A 217 -17.69 -1.04 -7.49
CA GLU A 217 -18.53 -1.32 -8.66
C GLU A 217 -17.71 -1.92 -9.81
N ARG A 218 -16.56 -1.31 -10.14
CA ARG A 218 -15.66 -1.88 -11.17
C ARG A 218 -15.16 -3.27 -10.80
N TRP A 219 -14.81 -3.49 -9.53
CA TRP A 219 -14.40 -4.82 -9.06
C TRP A 219 -15.51 -5.87 -9.22
N GLN A 220 -16.75 -5.54 -8.84
CA GLN A 220 -17.89 -6.44 -8.97
C GLN A 220 -18.22 -6.75 -10.43
N GLN A 221 -18.21 -5.73 -11.30
CA GLN A 221 -18.42 -5.91 -12.74
C GLN A 221 -17.37 -6.85 -13.35
N GLN A 222 -16.10 -6.66 -13.00
CA GLN A 222 -15.01 -7.51 -13.50
C GLN A 222 -15.11 -8.95 -12.99
N CYS A 223 -15.46 -9.15 -11.72
CA CYS A 223 -15.67 -10.48 -11.15
C CYS A 223 -16.86 -11.20 -11.78
N GLY A 224 -17.96 -10.49 -12.06
CA GLY A 224 -19.16 -11.07 -12.66
C GLY A 224 -19.03 -11.38 -14.15
N ALA A 225 -18.19 -10.65 -14.88
CA ALA A 225 -18.04 -10.79 -16.33
C ALA A 225 -16.95 -11.77 -16.78
N CYS A 226 -16.09 -12.27 -15.88
CA CYS A 226 -14.93 -13.06 -16.25
C CYS A 226 -15.24 -14.58 -16.30
N PRO A 227 -15.36 -15.21 -17.49
CA PRO A 227 -15.62 -16.65 -17.59
C PRO A 227 -14.46 -17.49 -17.01
N ASP A 228 -13.24 -16.96 -17.04
CA ASP A 228 -12.03 -17.62 -16.55
C ASP A 228 -12.06 -17.88 -15.04
N MET A 229 -12.86 -17.14 -14.27
CA MET A 229 -13.03 -17.39 -12.83
C MET A 229 -13.58 -18.78 -12.55
N THR A 230 -14.52 -19.26 -13.37
CA THR A 230 -15.08 -20.61 -13.23
C THR A 230 -14.04 -21.70 -13.51
N VAL A 231 -13.15 -21.45 -14.49
CA VAL A 231 -12.03 -22.33 -14.81
C VAL A 231 -11.04 -22.37 -13.65
N ILE A 232 -10.67 -21.20 -13.11
CA ILE A 232 -9.77 -21.07 -11.96
C ILE A 232 -10.35 -21.83 -10.75
N GLU A 233 -11.63 -21.63 -10.42
CA GLU A 233 -12.25 -22.33 -9.28
C GLU A 233 -12.29 -23.85 -9.45
N ARG A 234 -12.61 -24.33 -10.65
CA ARG A 234 -12.58 -25.75 -10.96
C ARG A 234 -11.18 -26.34 -10.77
N LEU A 235 -10.16 -25.67 -11.31
CA LEU A 235 -8.77 -26.13 -11.24
C LEU A 235 -8.19 -26.00 -9.81
N ARG A 236 -8.59 -24.96 -9.05
CA ARG A 236 -8.31 -24.83 -7.61
C ARG A 236 -8.82 -26.05 -6.84
N ARG A 237 -10.05 -26.49 -7.09
CA ARG A 237 -10.62 -27.68 -6.43
C ARG A 237 -9.82 -28.94 -6.73
N LEU A 238 -9.35 -29.12 -7.97
CA LEU A 238 -8.49 -30.26 -8.33
C LEU A 238 -7.14 -30.20 -7.60
N GLY A 239 -6.45 -29.05 -7.68
CA GLY A 239 -5.14 -28.87 -7.03
C GLY A 239 -5.19 -28.95 -5.50
N CYS A 240 -6.29 -28.47 -4.90
CA CYS A 240 -6.48 -28.46 -3.45
C CYS A 240 -7.04 -29.76 -2.88
N THR A 241 -7.56 -30.68 -3.70
CA THR A 241 -8.00 -32.02 -3.24
C THR A 241 -7.01 -33.12 -3.58
N ALA A 242 -6.05 -32.86 -4.46
CA ALA A 242 -4.94 -33.77 -4.78
C ALA A 242 -4.03 -34.02 -3.56
N GLY A 243 -4.28 -35.13 -2.88
CA GLY A 243 -3.41 -35.66 -1.82
C GLY A 243 -2.05 -36.13 -2.34
N ASP A 244 -1.19 -36.57 -1.42
CA ASP A 244 0.17 -36.99 -1.77
C ASP A 244 0.15 -38.18 -2.74
N GLY A 245 0.85 -38.04 -3.86
CA GLY A 245 0.92 -39.08 -4.90
C GLY A 245 -0.32 -39.22 -5.81
N MET A 246 -1.36 -38.39 -5.63
CA MET A 246 -2.48 -38.37 -6.59
C MET A 246 -2.04 -37.82 -7.94
N ALA A 247 -2.40 -38.50 -9.03
CA ALA A 247 -2.07 -38.05 -10.38
C ALA A 247 -2.83 -36.77 -10.73
N LEU A 248 -2.10 -35.79 -11.25
CA LEU A 248 -2.62 -34.55 -11.81
C LEU A 248 -2.35 -34.55 -13.31
N ASP A 249 -3.33 -34.06 -14.08
CA ASP A 249 -3.19 -33.97 -15.53
C ASP A 249 -2.27 -32.79 -15.91
N CYS A 250 -1.13 -33.11 -16.53
CA CYS A 250 -0.15 -32.12 -16.98
C CYS A 250 -0.70 -31.17 -18.06
N SER A 251 -1.70 -31.61 -18.82
CA SER A 251 -2.34 -30.78 -19.86
C SER A 251 -3.05 -29.56 -19.28
N LEU A 252 -3.42 -29.61 -17.99
CA LEU A 252 -4.12 -28.52 -17.30
C LEU A 252 -3.21 -27.34 -16.93
N SER A 253 -1.89 -27.45 -17.11
CA SER A 253 -0.95 -26.36 -16.82
C SER A 253 -1.16 -25.14 -17.73
N SER A 254 -1.38 -25.34 -19.04
CA SER A 254 -1.60 -24.21 -19.98
C SER A 254 -2.94 -23.50 -19.73
N PRO A 255 -4.09 -24.21 -19.64
CA PRO A 255 -5.36 -23.57 -19.33
C PRO A 255 -5.36 -22.84 -17.97
N TRP A 256 -4.68 -23.39 -16.96
CA TRP A 256 -4.48 -22.72 -15.68
C TRP A 256 -3.70 -21.42 -15.83
N PHE A 257 -2.57 -21.45 -16.53
CA PHE A 257 -1.74 -20.28 -16.75
C PHE A 257 -2.49 -19.17 -17.49
N GLU A 258 -3.20 -19.51 -18.55
CA GLU A 258 -3.97 -18.57 -19.38
C GLU A 258 -5.10 -17.92 -18.58
N ALA A 259 -5.93 -18.72 -17.91
CA ALA A 259 -7.05 -18.21 -17.10
C ALA A 259 -6.55 -17.29 -15.96
N CYS A 260 -5.49 -17.70 -15.25
CA CYS A 260 -4.89 -16.85 -14.22
C CYS A 260 -4.26 -15.58 -14.78
N SER A 261 -3.66 -15.63 -15.96
CA SER A 261 -3.05 -14.44 -16.58
C SER A 261 -4.12 -13.43 -17.01
N SER A 262 -5.20 -13.90 -17.63
CA SER A 262 -6.40 -13.09 -17.93
C SER A 262 -6.95 -12.40 -16.68
N ARG A 263 -7.10 -13.14 -15.58
CA ARG A 263 -7.52 -12.56 -14.28
C ARG A 263 -6.54 -11.50 -13.77
N LEU A 264 -5.23 -11.72 -13.87
CA LEU A 264 -4.24 -10.75 -13.41
C LEU A 264 -4.24 -9.46 -14.25
N ASP A 265 -4.42 -9.57 -15.57
CA ASP A 265 -4.53 -8.41 -16.47
C ASP A 265 -5.81 -7.61 -16.18
N ALA A 266 -6.92 -8.31 -15.93
CA ALA A 266 -8.17 -7.71 -15.46
C ALA A 266 -8.00 -6.97 -14.12
N MET A 267 -7.30 -7.58 -13.17
CA MET A 267 -7.00 -6.94 -11.88
C MET A 267 -6.10 -5.71 -12.07
N HIS A 268 -5.13 -5.75 -12.97
CA HIS A 268 -4.26 -4.61 -13.23
C HIS A 268 -5.04 -3.37 -13.73
N GLN A 269 -6.10 -3.55 -14.53
CA GLN A 269 -6.96 -2.44 -14.95
C GLN A 269 -7.67 -1.75 -13.76
N ILE A 270 -8.04 -2.53 -12.74
CA ILE A 270 -8.66 -2.01 -11.52
C ILE A 270 -7.62 -1.29 -10.66
N GLU A 271 -6.44 -1.88 -10.51
CA GLU A 271 -5.32 -1.24 -9.82
C GLU A 271 -4.93 0.10 -10.46
N ALA A 272 -4.91 0.19 -11.79
CA ALA A 272 -4.69 1.45 -12.51
C ALA A 272 -5.79 2.48 -12.19
N PHE A 273 -7.06 2.07 -12.23
CA PHE A 273 -8.19 2.92 -11.84
C PHE A 273 -8.08 3.42 -10.39
N LEU A 274 -7.74 2.55 -9.44
CA LEU A 274 -7.56 2.92 -8.03
C LEU A 274 -6.39 3.91 -7.84
N ALA A 275 -5.31 3.75 -8.61
CA ALA A 275 -4.19 4.69 -8.60
C ALA A 275 -4.58 6.07 -9.18
N GLU A 276 -5.35 6.11 -10.27
CA GLU A 276 -5.89 7.35 -10.83
C GLU A 276 -6.85 8.04 -9.86
N GLU A 277 -7.75 7.28 -9.22
CA GLU A 277 -8.68 7.81 -8.22
C GLU A 277 -7.95 8.42 -7.02
N LEU A 278 -6.91 7.75 -6.52
CA LEU A 278 -6.04 8.26 -5.46
C LEU A 278 -5.39 9.60 -5.85
N GLN A 279 -4.84 9.70 -7.06
CA GLN A 279 -4.23 10.94 -7.55
C GLN A 279 -5.27 12.06 -7.69
N ALA A 280 -6.44 11.76 -8.26
CA ALA A 280 -7.53 12.71 -8.39
C ALA A 280 -8.06 13.21 -7.03
N GLN A 281 -8.08 12.35 -6.01
CA GLN A 281 -8.44 12.76 -4.65
C GLN A 281 -7.38 13.67 -4.02
N CYS A 282 -6.09 13.39 -4.21
CA CYS A 282 -5.00 14.25 -3.74
C CYS A 282 -5.10 15.65 -4.36
N LEU A 283 -5.32 15.74 -5.68
CA LEU A 283 -5.47 17.02 -6.38
C LEU A 283 -6.69 17.81 -5.92
N ARG A 284 -7.86 17.16 -5.78
CA ARG A 284 -9.07 17.80 -5.27
C ARG A 284 -8.87 18.39 -3.86
N LYS A 285 -8.20 17.65 -2.96
CA LYS A 285 -7.89 18.13 -1.60
C LYS A 285 -6.94 19.32 -1.61
N LEU A 286 -5.93 19.31 -2.47
CA LEU A 286 -5.00 20.44 -2.65
C LEU A 286 -5.72 21.69 -3.16
N GLU A 287 -6.60 21.55 -4.17
CA GLU A 287 -7.40 22.67 -4.69
C GLU A 287 -8.34 23.24 -3.62
N GLN A 288 -9.03 22.38 -2.86
CA GLN A 288 -9.90 22.79 -1.76
C GLN A 288 -9.14 23.54 -0.66
N ALA A 289 -7.97 23.03 -0.27
CA ALA A 289 -7.12 23.67 0.73
C ALA A 289 -6.57 25.03 0.22
N GLY A 290 -6.20 25.12 -1.06
CA GLY A 290 -5.75 26.35 -1.70
C GLY A 290 -6.84 27.43 -1.80
N ALA A 291 -8.07 27.04 -2.14
CA ALA A 291 -9.23 27.94 -2.17
C ALA A 291 -9.54 28.47 -0.76
N ALA A 292 -9.56 27.58 0.25
CA ALA A 292 -9.78 27.96 1.65
C ALA A 292 -8.68 28.91 2.17
N LEU A 293 -7.41 28.66 1.85
CA LEU A 293 -6.30 29.55 2.20
C LEU A 293 -6.49 30.94 1.58
N SER A 294 -6.90 31.01 0.32
CA SER A 294 -7.14 32.28 -0.38
C SER A 294 -8.26 33.09 0.29
N GLN A 295 -9.35 32.43 0.67
CA GLN A 295 -10.44 33.05 1.43
C GLN A 295 -9.98 33.57 2.79
N GLN A 296 -9.18 32.80 3.54
CA GLN A 296 -8.66 33.21 4.84
C GLN A 296 -7.65 34.36 4.75
N LYS A 297 -6.84 34.40 3.68
CA LYS A 297 -5.96 35.55 3.40
C LYS A 297 -6.75 36.82 3.10
N ALA A 298 -7.82 36.72 2.30
CA ALA A 298 -8.71 37.85 2.05
C ALA A 298 -9.35 38.38 3.35
N LEU A 299 -9.79 37.49 4.24
CA LEU A 299 -10.30 37.88 5.58
C LEU A 299 -9.22 38.55 6.45
N LEU A 300 -7.95 38.14 6.32
CA LEU A 300 -6.83 38.75 7.03
C LEU A 300 -6.56 40.17 6.53
N GLU A 301 -6.66 40.40 5.22
CA GLU A 301 -6.48 41.72 4.58
C GLU A 301 -7.61 42.70 4.93
N MET A 302 -8.82 42.20 5.18
CA MET A 302 -10.00 43.00 5.56
C MET A 302 -10.12 43.29 7.07
N GLN A 303 -9.10 43.00 7.90
CA GLN A 303 -9.20 43.20 9.35
C GLN A 303 -9.23 44.70 9.76
N PRO A 304 -10.14 45.12 10.66
CA PRO A 304 -10.20 46.50 11.17
C PRO A 304 -9.05 46.83 12.15
N GLN A 305 -8.94 48.14 12.49
CA GLN A 305 -7.90 48.71 13.36
C GLN A 305 -7.82 48.03 14.76
N PRO A 306 -6.65 48.05 15.42
CA PRO A 306 -6.40 47.29 16.65
C PRO A 306 -7.28 47.65 17.86
N GLU A 307 -7.92 48.83 17.87
CA GLU A 307 -8.74 49.30 19.00
C GLU A 307 -10.10 48.59 19.10
N THR A 308 -10.79 48.34 17.97
CA THR A 308 -12.05 47.59 17.91
C THR A 308 -11.88 46.07 18.14
N ARG A 309 -10.63 45.59 18.13
CA ARG A 309 -10.30 44.18 18.38
C ARG A 309 -10.31 43.81 19.87
N ALA A 310 -9.97 44.75 20.76
CA ALA A 310 -9.93 44.48 22.20
C ALA A 310 -11.35 44.32 22.79
N GLU A 311 -12.31 45.11 22.30
CA GLU A 311 -13.73 45.01 22.70
C GLU A 311 -14.42 43.77 22.13
N ALA A 312 -14.06 43.35 20.91
CA ALA A 312 -14.61 42.15 20.31
C ALA A 312 -14.12 40.87 21.04
N ALA A 313 -12.86 40.84 21.50
CA ALA A 313 -12.24 39.68 22.16
C ALA A 313 -12.92 39.29 23.49
N ALA A 314 -13.72 40.19 24.07
CA ALA A 314 -14.57 39.90 25.21
C ALA A 314 -15.60 38.78 24.94
N ALA A 315 -15.97 38.55 23.67
CA ALA A 315 -16.87 37.46 23.27
C ALA A 315 -16.25 36.05 23.46
N PHE A 316 -14.91 35.91 23.35
CA PHE A 316 -14.20 34.66 23.61
C PHE A 316 -14.20 34.29 25.10
N LEU A 317 -14.23 35.27 26.01
CA LEU A 317 -14.29 35.08 27.46
C LEU A 317 -15.70 34.73 27.98
N GLY A 318 -16.69 34.59 27.09
CA GLY A 318 -18.09 34.34 27.47
C GLY A 318 -18.77 35.53 28.14
N ALA A 319 -18.17 36.72 28.09
CA ALA A 319 -18.76 37.93 28.64
C ALA A 319 -19.82 38.48 27.65
N THR A 320 -21.04 37.99 27.75
CA THR A 320 -22.20 38.61 27.11
C THR A 320 -22.46 39.96 27.76
N GLN A 321 -21.85 41.04 27.27
CA GLN A 321 -22.48 42.35 27.43
C GLN A 321 -23.70 42.41 26.48
N PRO A 322 -24.85 42.92 26.94
CA PRO A 322 -26.03 43.07 26.09
C PRO A 322 -25.68 43.93 24.87
N ALA A 323 -26.04 43.47 23.68
CA ALA A 323 -25.74 44.07 22.38
C ALA A 323 -26.26 45.51 22.16
N ALA A 324 -26.83 46.15 23.18
CA ALA A 324 -27.57 47.40 23.09
C ALA A 324 -26.71 48.68 23.15
N SER A 325 -25.40 48.59 23.40
CA SER A 325 -24.54 49.77 23.60
C SER A 325 -23.33 49.88 22.67
N LEU A 326 -23.20 49.05 21.64
CA LEU A 326 -22.06 49.08 20.72
C LEU A 326 -22.39 49.85 19.42
N PRO A 327 -21.55 50.81 18.98
CA PRO A 327 -21.67 51.45 17.67
C PRO A 327 -21.72 50.41 16.54
N ALA A 328 -22.35 50.74 15.41
CA ALA A 328 -22.49 49.83 14.25
C ALA A 328 -21.14 49.27 13.74
N GLU A 329 -20.02 49.98 13.97
CA GLU A 329 -18.65 49.52 13.68
C GLU A 329 -18.18 48.38 14.61
N GLY A 330 -18.62 48.35 15.87
CA GLY A 330 -18.31 47.28 16.83
C GLY A 330 -19.12 45.99 16.60
N ALA A 331 -20.31 46.10 16.00
CA ALA A 331 -21.13 44.95 15.62
C ALA A 331 -20.46 44.09 14.53
N TYR A 332 -19.77 44.71 13.58
CA TYR A 332 -18.96 44.01 12.57
C TYR A 332 -17.76 43.29 13.19
N GLY A 333 -17.07 43.91 14.15
CA GLY A 333 -15.98 43.29 14.90
C GLY A 333 -16.41 42.04 15.68
N LEU A 334 -17.54 42.12 16.38
CA LEU A 334 -18.11 40.99 17.13
C LEU A 334 -18.60 39.85 16.22
N GLN A 335 -19.18 40.17 15.05
CA GLN A 335 -19.57 39.14 14.07
C GLN A 335 -18.35 38.45 13.45
N LEU A 336 -17.30 39.21 13.13
CA LEU A 336 -16.05 38.66 12.61
C LEU A 336 -15.37 37.76 13.65
N GLU A 337 -15.34 38.15 14.92
CA GLU A 337 -14.71 37.34 15.96
C GLU A 337 -15.53 36.10 16.34
N LYS A 338 -16.86 36.18 16.41
CA LYS A 338 -17.69 34.96 16.52
C LYS A 338 -17.42 34.02 15.35
N SER A 339 -17.25 34.56 14.14
CA SER A 339 -16.90 33.78 12.96
C SER A 339 -15.50 33.16 13.08
N ILE A 340 -14.51 33.88 13.62
CA ILE A 340 -13.15 33.36 13.86
C ILE A 340 -13.14 32.28 14.94
N VAL A 341 -13.86 32.45 16.05
CA VAL A 341 -13.95 31.44 17.12
C VAL A 341 -14.64 30.18 16.60
N LEU A 342 -15.74 30.33 15.85
CA LEU A 342 -16.39 29.19 15.20
C LEU A 342 -15.47 28.50 14.20
N LEU A 343 -14.72 29.26 13.38
CA LEU A 343 -13.72 28.70 12.46
C LEU A 343 -12.63 27.91 13.21
N VAL A 344 -12.10 28.42 14.32
CA VAL A 344 -11.10 27.71 15.14
C VAL A 344 -11.69 26.43 15.75
N GLN A 345 -12.90 26.49 16.29
CA GLN A 345 -13.59 25.32 16.85
C GLN A 345 -13.88 24.26 15.78
N GLU A 346 -14.39 24.67 14.61
CA GLU A 346 -14.62 23.82 13.46
C GLU A 346 -13.32 23.18 12.96
N GLN A 347 -12.22 23.94 12.89
CA GLN A 347 -10.90 23.38 12.58
C GLN A 347 -10.47 22.33 13.60
N SER A 348 -10.61 22.62 14.90
CA SER A 348 -10.19 21.69 15.95
C SER A 348 -11.00 20.39 15.94
N MET A 349 -12.32 20.48 15.76
CA MET A 349 -13.17 19.29 15.66
C MET A 349 -12.83 18.48 14.42
N ARG A 350 -12.68 19.14 13.25
CA ARG A 350 -12.29 18.48 12.01
C ARG A 350 -10.95 17.74 12.15
N LEU A 351 -9.96 18.35 12.78
CA LEU A 351 -8.65 17.72 13.00
C LEU A 351 -8.74 16.51 13.94
N GLN A 352 -9.56 16.57 14.99
CA GLN A 352 -9.79 15.43 15.88
C GLN A 352 -10.49 14.28 15.16
N ASP A 353 -11.55 14.56 14.41
CA ASP A 353 -12.27 13.55 13.63
C ASP A 353 -11.35 12.91 12.59
N MET A 354 -10.59 13.73 11.85
CA MET A 354 -9.58 13.25 10.90
C MET A 354 -8.55 12.35 11.59
N GLN A 355 -8.03 12.73 12.76
CA GLN A 355 -7.07 11.93 13.50
C GLN A 355 -7.64 10.56 13.87
N THR A 356 -8.89 10.50 14.37
CA THR A 356 -9.52 9.21 14.71
C THR A 356 -9.73 8.30 13.51
N GLU A 357 -10.11 8.86 12.36
CA GLU A 357 -10.31 8.09 11.12
C GLU A 357 -8.97 7.61 10.53
N ILE A 358 -7.92 8.44 10.60
CA ILE A 358 -6.55 8.05 10.24
C ILE A 358 -6.06 6.93 11.15
N ASP A 359 -6.29 7.01 12.46
CA ASP A 359 -5.85 5.98 13.40
C ASP A 359 -6.55 4.64 13.14
N LYS A 360 -7.83 4.66 12.76
CA LYS A 360 -8.55 3.46 12.31
C LYS A 360 -7.95 2.88 11.02
N ALA A 361 -7.73 3.71 9.99
CA ALA A 361 -7.16 3.26 8.73
C ALA A 361 -5.72 2.75 8.88
N ARG A 362 -4.91 3.44 9.69
CA ARG A 362 -3.54 3.06 10.04
C ARG A 362 -3.49 1.83 10.94
N ALA A 363 -4.47 1.58 11.80
CA ALA A 363 -4.50 0.37 12.61
C ALA A 363 -4.45 -0.87 11.70
N THR A 364 -5.27 -0.93 10.65
CA THR A 364 -5.27 -2.03 9.68
C THR A 364 -3.91 -2.20 8.99
N LEU A 365 -3.26 -1.10 8.60
CA LEU A 365 -1.91 -1.15 8.02
C LEU A 365 -0.87 -1.60 9.05
N LYS A 366 -0.89 -1.03 10.26
CA LYS A 366 0.03 -1.33 11.35
C LYS A 366 -0.09 -2.79 11.78
N GLU A 367 -1.29 -3.36 11.75
CA GLU A 367 -1.49 -4.79 12.01
C GLU A 367 -0.71 -5.64 11.01
N ARG A 368 -0.80 -5.32 9.72
CA ARG A 368 -0.02 -5.96 8.68
C ARG A 368 1.48 -5.78 8.92
N LYS A 369 1.93 -4.56 9.24
CA LYS A 369 3.36 -4.24 9.52
C LYS A 369 3.93 -5.12 10.61
N THR A 370 3.20 -5.29 11.70
CA THR A 370 3.64 -6.13 12.82
C THR A 370 3.74 -7.59 12.39
N ILE A 371 2.77 -8.09 11.63
CA ILE A 371 2.79 -9.47 11.11
C ILE A 371 3.95 -9.68 10.13
N GLU A 372 4.17 -8.76 9.18
CA GLU A 372 5.28 -8.82 8.23
C GLU A 372 6.64 -8.75 8.92
N ARG A 373 6.80 -7.88 9.94
CA ARG A 373 8.02 -7.83 10.75
C ARG A 373 8.24 -9.14 11.51
N ALA A 374 7.21 -9.69 12.14
CA ALA A 374 7.31 -10.97 12.82
C ALA A 374 7.68 -12.10 11.84
N LYS A 375 7.13 -12.10 10.63
CA LYS A 375 7.55 -13.02 9.56
C LYS A 375 9.02 -12.84 9.20
N GLY A 376 9.47 -11.61 8.92
CA GLY A 376 10.86 -11.32 8.56
C GLY A 376 11.85 -11.74 9.65
N VAL A 377 11.49 -11.53 10.92
CA VAL A 377 12.28 -12.01 12.07
C VAL A 377 12.33 -13.54 12.10
N LEU A 378 11.20 -14.22 11.91
CA LEU A 378 11.18 -15.69 11.83
C LEU A 378 11.97 -16.24 10.63
N MET A 379 11.93 -15.56 9.50
CA MET A 379 12.72 -15.90 8.31
C MET A 379 14.22 -15.77 8.60
N ASN A 380 14.64 -14.68 9.25
CA ASN A 380 16.06 -14.45 9.54
C ASN A 380 16.60 -15.38 10.65
N TYR A 381 15.86 -15.57 11.75
CA TYR A 381 16.33 -16.34 12.90
C TYR A 381 16.08 -17.84 12.80
N ARG A 382 15.04 -18.27 12.08
CA ARG A 382 14.70 -19.69 11.93
C ARG A 382 14.89 -20.23 10.50
N GLN A 383 15.38 -19.41 9.57
CA GLN A 383 15.56 -19.76 8.15
C GLN A 383 14.29 -20.34 7.51
N LEU A 384 13.13 -19.88 7.98
CA LEU A 384 11.84 -20.31 7.44
C LEU A 384 11.54 -19.58 6.14
N SER A 385 10.87 -20.25 5.21
CA SER A 385 10.25 -19.56 4.07
C SER A 385 9.13 -18.64 4.56
N GLU A 386 8.78 -17.62 3.77
CA GLU A 386 7.72 -16.68 4.13
C GLU A 386 6.39 -17.37 4.48
N GLY A 387 6.06 -18.43 3.72
CA GLY A 387 4.85 -19.23 3.93
C GLY A 387 4.88 -20.04 5.24
N GLU A 388 6.04 -20.50 5.69
CA GLU A 388 6.20 -21.22 6.96
C GLU A 388 6.18 -20.27 8.16
N ALA A 389 6.82 -19.10 8.04
CA ALA A 389 6.81 -18.07 9.06
C ALA A 389 5.38 -17.60 9.36
N TYR A 390 4.58 -17.35 8.31
CA TYR A 390 3.17 -17.00 8.48
C TYR A 390 2.36 -18.12 9.15
N LYS A 391 2.54 -19.37 8.69
CA LYS A 391 1.87 -20.53 9.29
C LYS A 391 2.18 -20.64 10.77
N LEU A 392 3.43 -20.44 11.17
CA LEU A 392 3.83 -20.54 12.57
C LEU A 392 3.15 -19.46 13.42
N ILE A 393 3.08 -18.22 12.94
CA ILE A 393 2.34 -17.13 13.60
C ILE A 393 0.86 -17.49 13.72
N ARG A 394 0.23 -17.93 12.62
CA ARG A 394 -1.19 -18.29 12.58
C ARG A 394 -1.52 -19.47 13.48
N GLN A 395 -0.71 -20.53 13.44
CA GLN A 395 -0.92 -21.74 14.22
C GLN A 395 -0.72 -21.45 15.71
N THR A 396 0.22 -20.59 16.06
CA THR A 396 0.40 -20.09 17.42
C THR A 396 -0.79 -19.23 17.87
N ALA A 397 -1.33 -18.39 17.00
CA ALA A 397 -2.54 -17.60 17.25
C ALA A 397 -3.77 -18.48 17.47
N MET A 398 -3.96 -19.51 16.65
CA MET A 398 -5.05 -20.48 16.81
C MET A 398 -4.90 -21.33 18.08
N ASN A 399 -3.71 -21.84 18.36
CA ASN A 399 -3.45 -22.65 19.56
C ASN A 399 -3.62 -21.84 20.86
N GLN A 400 -3.39 -20.52 20.81
CA GLN A 400 -3.52 -19.62 21.96
C GLN A 400 -4.84 -18.85 22.00
N ASN A 401 -5.74 -19.03 21.01
CA ASN A 401 -6.98 -18.24 20.85
C ASN A 401 -6.75 -16.71 20.91
N ARG A 402 -5.69 -16.22 20.24
CA ARG A 402 -5.33 -14.80 20.18
C ARG A 402 -5.39 -14.29 18.74
N ARG A 403 -5.45 -12.97 18.54
CA ARG A 403 -5.34 -12.39 17.20
C ARG A 403 -3.91 -12.61 16.68
N MET A 404 -3.75 -12.74 15.36
CA MET A 404 -2.43 -12.85 14.74
C MET A 404 -1.54 -11.65 15.07
N LEU A 405 -2.14 -10.46 15.23
CA LEU A 405 -1.46 -9.25 15.70
C LEU A 405 -0.75 -9.51 17.04
N ASP A 406 -1.49 -9.96 18.05
CA ASP A 406 -0.99 -10.11 19.41
C ASP A 406 0.15 -11.14 19.49
N VAL A 407 0.10 -12.18 18.64
CA VAL A 407 1.16 -13.17 18.52
C VAL A 407 2.38 -12.60 17.80
N ALA A 408 2.17 -11.82 16.74
CA ALA A 408 3.25 -11.14 16.05
C ALA A 408 3.97 -10.13 16.98
N GLU A 409 3.23 -9.38 17.80
CA GLU A 409 3.80 -8.51 18.84
C GLU A 409 4.57 -9.30 19.89
N ALA A 410 4.04 -10.45 20.34
CA ALA A 410 4.74 -11.30 21.30
C ALA A 410 6.06 -11.86 20.75
N ILE A 411 6.10 -12.24 19.46
CA ILE A 411 7.32 -12.70 18.78
C ILE A 411 8.35 -11.57 18.68
N LEU A 412 7.92 -10.37 18.31
CA LEU A 412 8.80 -9.20 18.25
C LEU A 412 9.36 -8.83 19.63
N ALA A 413 8.50 -8.86 20.66
CA ALA A 413 8.91 -8.59 22.03
C ALA A 413 9.89 -9.65 22.59
N THR A 414 9.75 -10.92 22.17
CA THR A 414 10.73 -11.96 22.56
C THR A 414 12.08 -11.75 21.88
N VAL A 415 12.11 -11.18 20.68
CA VAL A 415 13.36 -10.83 19.99
C VAL A 415 14.04 -9.61 20.61
N ASP A 416 13.28 -8.63 21.09
CA ASP A 416 13.83 -7.48 21.83
C ASP A 416 14.41 -7.90 23.21
N LEU A 417 13.97 -9.04 23.77
CA LEU A 417 14.46 -9.61 25.03
C LEU A 417 15.66 -10.57 24.86
N LEU A 418 15.95 -11.00 23.63
CA LEU A 418 17.18 -11.76 23.35
C LEU A 418 18.33 -10.74 23.26
N PRO A 419 19.37 -10.83 24.10
CA PRO A 419 20.50 -9.90 24.01
C PRO A 419 21.10 -10.02 22.62
N GLY A 420 21.25 -8.86 21.96
CA GLY A 420 21.70 -8.77 20.59
C GLY A 420 22.96 -9.60 20.34
N SER A 421 22.93 -10.43 19.30
CA SER A 421 24.16 -10.77 18.61
C SER A 421 24.67 -9.46 17.99
N THR A 422 25.51 -8.77 18.73
CA THR A 422 26.42 -7.76 18.21
C THR A 422 27.12 -8.29 16.95
N ASN A 423 27.09 -7.49 15.89
CA ASN A 423 27.94 -7.60 14.70
C ASN A 423 29.39 -8.01 15.05
N SER A 424 29.99 -8.92 14.28
CA SER A 424 31.40 -8.87 13.81
C SER A 424 31.79 -10.15 13.05
N SER A 425 32.40 -9.98 11.86
CA SER A 425 33.32 -10.89 11.13
C SER A 425 32.75 -12.25 10.67
N LEU A 426 32.66 -12.60 9.38
CA LEU A 426 33.58 -12.43 8.23
C LEU A 426 32.82 -12.24 6.91
#